data_AF-A0A951I5T1-F1
#
_entry.id   AF-A0A951I5T1-F1
#
_cell.length_a   1.000
_cell.length_b   1.000
_cell.length_c   1.000
_cell.angle_alpha   90.00
_cell.angle_beta   90.00
_cell.angle_gamma   90.00
#
_symmetry.space_group_name_H-M   'P 1'
#
loop_
_entity.id
_entity.type
_entity.pdbx_description
1 polymer ?
#
loop_
_entity_poly.entity_id
_entity_poly.type
_entity_poly.pdbx_seq_one_letter_code
_entity_poly.pdbx_strand_id
1 'polypeptide(L)'
;VNAAVDYDKQEGLRDFIDHSALVSDADQYKRDAPVTLMTMHAAKGLEFPLVFIVGLEDGLFPHARAATDPAEFEEERRLCYVAITRAERFLYVTHAMKRRVYGEEMAAEPSQFLNEMPLDLMEDLSRGPSWLSFARSSSTLENKYAASALRGETRERTSYTGKTYDSVDSIAEFFRKRGQQVNPPSRSNQAAPQIKRQPSSGATSSTSNTASSSSASGFTPGTHVRHPKYGRGLVLRREGNGDAAKLTVSFPGFGQKKLIEKYAGLEKA
;
A
#
# COMPACT_ATOMS: atom_id res chain seq x y z
N VAL A 1 -23.09 38.39 -4.02
CA VAL A 1 -23.36 39.68 -3.33
C VAL A 1 -22.71 39.55 -1.96
N ASN A 2 -21.81 40.47 -1.60
CA ASN A 2 -21.03 40.38 -0.36
C ASN A 2 -21.99 40.41 0.84
N ALA A 3 -21.96 39.35 1.67
CA ALA A 3 -22.79 39.23 2.87
C ALA A 3 -22.64 40.43 3.85
N ALA A 4 -21.51 41.13 3.78
CA ALA A 4 -21.26 42.36 4.54
C ALA A 4 -22.17 43.54 4.14
N VAL A 5 -22.63 43.61 2.89
CA VAL A 5 -23.45 44.72 2.38
C VAL A 5 -24.91 44.60 2.85
N ASP A 6 -25.38 43.37 3.08
CA ASP A 6 -26.73 43.12 3.58
C ASP A 6 -26.83 43.27 5.12
N TYR A 7 -25.71 43.08 5.84
CA TYR A 7 -25.66 43.16 7.31
C TYR A 7 -25.56 44.60 7.85
N ASP A 8 -25.02 45.54 7.05
CA ASP A 8 -24.81 46.96 7.42
C ASP A 8 -26.11 47.75 7.64
N LYS A 9 -27.28 47.14 7.42
CA LYS A 9 -28.60 47.80 7.58
C LYS A 9 -29.29 47.55 8.93
N GLN A 10 -28.81 46.61 9.75
CA GLN A 10 -29.51 46.25 11.00
C GLN A 10 -28.63 46.13 12.25
N GLU A 11 -27.37 45.69 12.14
CA GLU A 11 -26.47 45.53 13.29
C GLU A 11 -25.06 46.00 12.88
N GLY A 12 -24.38 46.78 13.74
CA GLY A 12 -23.19 47.53 13.33
C GLY A 12 -22.00 46.64 12.95
N LEU A 13 -20.97 47.24 12.33
CA LEU A 13 -19.76 46.53 11.88
C LEU A 13 -19.09 45.65 12.97
N ARG A 14 -19.16 46.05 14.23
CA ARG A 14 -18.62 45.26 15.35
C ARG A 14 -19.41 43.97 15.57
N ASP A 15 -20.73 44.06 15.58
CA ASP A 15 -21.60 42.90 15.72
C ASP A 15 -21.44 41.95 14.51
N PHE A 16 -21.23 42.50 13.31
CA PHE A 16 -20.91 41.71 12.12
C PHE A 16 -19.55 41.00 12.22
N ILE A 17 -18.51 41.67 12.74
CA ILE A 17 -17.19 41.05 12.94
C ILE A 17 -17.28 39.96 14.02
N ASP A 18 -17.95 40.24 15.14
CA ASP A 18 -18.13 39.26 16.22
C ASP A 18 -18.94 38.06 15.74
N HIS A 19 -20.01 38.28 14.97
CA HIS A 19 -20.81 37.21 14.37
C HIS A 19 -20.00 36.41 13.35
N SER A 20 -19.27 37.07 12.43
CA SER A 20 -18.44 36.37 11.44
C SER A 20 -17.29 35.58 12.06
N ALA A 21 -16.77 36.00 13.21
CA ALA A 21 -15.76 35.27 13.97
C ALA A 21 -16.31 34.03 14.70
N LEU A 22 -17.63 34.03 15.01
CA LEU A 22 -18.32 32.96 15.74
C LEU A 22 -19.06 31.97 14.82
N VAL A 23 -19.38 32.35 13.58
CA VAL A 23 -20.07 31.47 12.62
C VAL A 23 -19.18 30.29 12.28
N SER A 24 -19.57 29.10 12.74
CA SER A 24 -18.94 27.85 12.32
C SER A 24 -19.54 27.38 10.99
N ASP A 25 -18.76 26.64 10.19
CA ASP A 25 -19.28 26.01 8.96
C ASP A 25 -20.46 25.06 9.24
N ALA A 26 -20.56 24.53 10.47
CA ALA A 26 -21.68 23.68 10.90
C ALA A 26 -22.99 24.47 11.07
N ASP A 27 -22.92 25.77 11.41
CA ASP A 27 -24.09 26.63 11.59
C ASP A 27 -24.73 27.06 10.27
N GLN A 28 -24.04 26.87 9.14
CA GLN A 28 -24.59 27.09 7.80
C GLN A 28 -25.45 25.92 7.28
N TYR A 29 -25.64 24.87 8.09
CA TYR A 29 -26.47 23.73 7.73
C TYR A 29 -27.95 24.13 7.58
N LYS A 30 -28.41 24.17 6.33
CA LYS A 30 -29.82 24.39 6.00
C LYS A 30 -30.53 23.05 5.85
N ARG A 31 -31.42 22.71 6.78
CA ARG A 31 -32.24 21.48 6.74
C ARG A 31 -33.09 21.34 5.48
N ASP A 32 -33.46 22.46 4.86
CA ASP A 32 -34.32 22.48 3.67
C ASP A 32 -33.52 22.37 2.36
N ALA A 33 -32.20 22.23 2.42
CA ALA A 33 -31.38 22.02 1.22
C ALA A 33 -31.63 20.61 0.64
N PRO A 34 -31.86 20.46 -0.68
CA PRO A 34 -32.04 19.14 -1.30
C PRO A 34 -30.82 18.22 -1.17
N VAL A 35 -29.61 18.80 -1.16
CA VAL A 35 -28.33 18.09 -1.00
C VAL A 35 -27.40 18.98 -0.17
N THR A 36 -26.74 18.38 0.81
CA THR A 36 -25.74 19.07 1.64
C THR A 36 -24.36 18.52 1.37
N LEU A 37 -23.40 19.41 1.10
CA LEU A 37 -21.98 19.09 1.00
C LEU A 37 -21.28 19.64 2.25
N MET A 38 -20.46 18.81 2.88
CA MET A 38 -19.68 19.19 4.05
C MET A 38 -18.43 18.32 4.15
N THR A 39 -17.49 18.73 4.99
CA THR A 39 -16.34 17.89 5.35
C THR A 39 -16.76 16.80 6.34
N MET A 40 -16.00 15.70 6.43
CA MET A 40 -16.28 14.64 7.42
C MET A 40 -16.27 15.16 8.86
N HIS A 41 -15.42 16.14 9.17
CA HIS A 41 -15.36 16.78 10.49
C HIS A 41 -16.66 17.52 10.83
N ALA A 42 -17.22 18.25 9.87
CA ALA A 42 -18.46 19.01 10.05
C ALA A 42 -19.70 18.10 10.18
N ALA A 43 -19.61 16.85 9.74
CA ALA A 43 -20.71 15.89 9.84
C ALA A 43 -20.90 15.32 11.27
N LYS A 44 -20.01 15.62 12.21
CA LYS A 44 -20.07 15.10 13.58
C LYS A 44 -21.37 15.51 14.26
N GLY A 45 -22.13 14.53 14.77
CA GLY A 45 -23.40 14.76 15.46
C GLY A 45 -24.61 14.95 14.54
N LEU A 46 -24.42 14.89 13.22
CA LEU A 46 -25.50 14.87 12.23
C LEU A 46 -25.78 13.43 11.76
N GLU A 47 -26.96 13.17 11.25
CA GLU A 47 -27.32 11.89 10.64
C GLU A 47 -28.22 12.14 9.43
N PHE A 48 -28.08 11.26 8.43
CA PHE A 48 -28.76 11.40 7.16
C PHE A 48 -29.26 10.04 6.68
N PRO A 49 -30.45 9.98 6.05
CA PRO A 49 -30.97 8.77 5.43
C PRO A 49 -30.00 8.17 4.40
N LEU A 50 -29.28 9.03 3.68
CA LEU A 50 -28.38 8.65 2.60
C LEU A 50 -27.12 9.51 2.66
N VAL A 51 -25.95 8.86 2.66
CA VAL A 51 -24.64 9.53 2.70
C VAL A 51 -23.77 9.06 1.54
N PHE A 52 -23.11 10.01 0.88
CA PHE A 52 -22.03 9.76 -0.06
C PHE A 52 -20.69 10.15 0.58
N ILE A 53 -19.81 9.18 0.80
CA ILE A 53 -18.41 9.45 1.10
C ILE A 53 -17.64 9.42 -0.23
N VAL A 54 -17.06 10.57 -0.59
CA VAL A 54 -16.38 10.76 -1.88
C VAL A 54 -14.88 10.91 -1.71
N GLY A 55 -14.13 10.36 -2.66
CA GLY A 55 -12.67 10.47 -2.64
C GLY A 55 -12.02 9.67 -1.52
N LEU A 56 -12.52 8.45 -1.27
CA LEU A 56 -11.89 7.52 -0.34
C LEU A 56 -10.64 6.93 -1.01
N GLU A 57 -9.58 7.74 -1.06
CA GLU A 57 -8.33 7.49 -1.80
C GLU A 57 -7.13 7.69 -0.89
N ASP A 58 -6.11 6.84 -0.99
CA ASP A 58 -4.87 7.00 -0.24
C ASP A 58 -4.21 8.35 -0.57
N GLY A 59 -3.82 9.09 0.48
CA GLY A 59 -3.24 10.42 0.37
C GLY A 59 -4.25 11.56 0.38
N LEU A 60 -5.52 11.30 0.03
CA LEU A 60 -6.64 12.21 0.25
C LEU A 60 -7.36 11.88 1.56
N PHE A 61 -7.73 10.61 1.71
CA PHE A 61 -8.34 10.06 2.91
C PHE A 61 -8.02 8.56 3.05
N PRO A 62 -7.10 8.16 3.95
CA PRO A 62 -6.45 8.99 4.96
C PRO A 62 -5.56 10.07 4.34
N HIS A 63 -5.51 11.24 4.99
CA HIS A 63 -4.70 12.35 4.50
C HIS A 63 -3.21 11.97 4.48
N ALA A 64 -2.46 12.36 3.44
CA ALA A 64 -1.06 11.97 3.24
C ALA A 64 -0.13 12.28 4.44
N ARG A 65 -0.47 13.29 5.25
CA ARG A 65 0.29 13.66 6.45
C ARG A 65 0.16 12.62 7.58
N ALA A 66 -1.02 12.03 7.72
CA ALA A 66 -1.31 11.02 8.72
C ALA A 66 -0.70 9.65 8.37
N ALA A 67 -0.20 9.45 7.15
CA ALA A 67 0.32 8.16 6.71
C ALA A 67 1.62 7.73 7.44
N THR A 68 2.39 8.68 7.98
CA THR A 68 3.68 8.39 8.63
C THR A 68 3.58 8.23 10.14
N ASP A 69 2.56 8.82 10.77
CA ASP A 69 2.35 8.75 12.21
C ASP A 69 1.17 7.80 12.52
N PRO A 70 1.41 6.66 13.20
CA PRO A 70 0.34 5.75 13.59
C PRO A 70 -0.77 6.42 14.40
N ALA A 71 -0.46 7.41 15.23
CA ALA A 71 -1.47 8.09 16.05
C ALA A 71 -2.40 8.97 15.20
N GLU A 72 -1.84 9.69 14.23
CA GLU A 72 -2.63 10.47 13.26
C GLU A 72 -3.44 9.57 12.34
N PHE A 73 -2.87 8.44 11.90
CA PHE A 73 -3.57 7.44 11.09
C PHE A 73 -4.80 6.88 11.81
N GLU A 74 -4.67 6.58 13.11
CA GLU A 74 -5.77 6.14 13.94
C GLU A 74 -6.83 7.24 14.16
N GLU A 75 -6.46 8.52 14.12
CA GLU A 75 -7.43 9.63 14.13
C GLU A 75 -8.21 9.70 12.82
N GLU A 76 -7.56 9.57 11.66
CA GLU A 76 -8.23 9.48 10.36
C GLU A 76 -9.17 8.27 10.28
N ARG A 77 -8.76 7.13 10.88
CA ARG A 77 -9.61 5.94 11.01
C ARG A 77 -10.86 6.24 11.84
N ARG A 78 -10.72 6.94 12.97
CA ARG A 78 -11.87 7.40 13.78
C ARG A 78 -12.77 8.34 12.99
N LEU A 79 -12.21 9.23 12.19
CA LEU A 79 -12.97 10.13 11.33
C LEU A 79 -13.76 9.33 10.26
N CYS A 80 -13.16 8.30 9.67
CA CYS A 80 -13.82 7.40 8.72
C CYS A 80 -15.02 6.72 9.37
N TYR A 81 -14.82 6.18 10.58
CA TYR A 81 -15.89 5.56 11.36
C TYR A 81 -17.04 6.54 11.66
N VAL A 82 -16.73 7.78 12.06
CA VAL A 82 -17.75 8.81 12.27
C VAL A 82 -18.52 9.05 10.98
N ALA A 83 -17.85 9.23 9.84
CA ALA A 83 -18.48 9.46 8.54
C ALA A 83 -19.41 8.32 8.12
N ILE A 84 -18.98 7.07 8.27
CA ILE A 84 -19.77 5.87 7.97
C ILE A 84 -21.04 5.84 8.82
N THR A 85 -20.92 6.12 10.11
CA THR A 85 -22.05 6.09 11.06
C THR A 85 -23.00 7.29 10.94
N ARG A 86 -22.76 8.22 10.00
CA ARG A 86 -23.74 9.28 9.71
C ARG A 86 -24.86 8.78 8.79
N ALA A 87 -24.69 7.62 8.15
CA ALA A 87 -25.67 7.02 7.27
C ALA A 87 -26.68 6.16 8.04
N GLU A 88 -27.97 6.44 7.90
CA GLU A 88 -29.02 5.63 8.54
C GLU A 88 -29.47 4.46 7.67
N ARG A 89 -29.57 4.65 6.34
CA ARG A 89 -30.13 3.64 5.42
C ARG A 89 -29.16 3.24 4.32
N PHE A 90 -28.55 4.20 3.65
CA PHE A 90 -27.67 3.95 2.51
C PHE A 90 -26.36 4.70 2.65
N LEU A 91 -25.25 3.97 2.51
CA LEU A 91 -23.92 4.51 2.42
C LEU A 91 -23.34 4.18 1.05
N TYR A 92 -23.01 5.21 0.29
CA TYR A 92 -22.26 5.09 -0.96
C TYR A 92 -20.84 5.58 -0.75
N VAL A 93 -19.86 4.79 -1.17
CA VAL A 93 -18.45 5.14 -1.09
C VAL A 93 -17.87 5.17 -2.50
N THR A 94 -17.12 6.22 -2.82
CA THR A 94 -16.49 6.37 -4.14
C THR A 94 -15.00 6.69 -4.03
N HIS A 95 -14.22 6.15 -4.95
CA HIS A 95 -12.82 6.49 -5.19
C HIS A 95 -12.61 6.66 -6.69
N ALA A 96 -11.66 7.50 -7.09
CA ALA A 96 -11.24 7.65 -8.48
C ALA A 96 -9.97 6.84 -8.76
N MET A 97 -9.80 6.35 -9.99
CA MET A 97 -8.52 5.77 -10.45
C MET A 97 -7.49 6.85 -10.76
N LYS A 98 -7.96 8.07 -11.06
CA LYS A 98 -7.14 9.23 -11.36
C LYS A 98 -7.82 10.49 -10.87
N ARG A 99 -7.03 11.39 -10.30
CA ARG A 99 -7.50 12.67 -9.79
C ARG A 99 -6.60 13.78 -10.28
N ARG A 100 -7.20 14.90 -10.67
CA ARG A 100 -6.45 16.12 -11.00
C ARG A 100 -6.32 16.98 -9.75
N VAL A 101 -5.10 17.23 -9.30
CA VAL A 101 -4.80 18.07 -8.14
C VAL A 101 -3.78 19.12 -8.56
N TYR A 102 -4.06 20.40 -8.28
CA TYR A 102 -3.21 21.54 -8.67
C TYR A 102 -2.80 21.57 -10.15
N GLY A 103 -3.67 21.07 -11.04
CA GLY A 103 -3.44 21.08 -12.48
C GLY A 103 -2.77 19.82 -13.03
N GLU A 104 -2.18 18.96 -12.19
CA GLU A 104 -1.57 17.70 -12.59
C GLU A 104 -2.52 16.50 -12.39
N GLU A 105 -2.55 15.59 -13.36
CA GLU A 105 -3.31 14.35 -13.26
C GLU A 105 -2.45 13.28 -12.59
N MET A 106 -2.87 12.86 -11.39
CA MET A 106 -2.21 11.83 -10.60
C MET A 106 -3.05 10.57 -10.60
N ALA A 107 -2.41 9.40 -10.66
CA ALA A 107 -3.09 8.15 -10.35
C ALA A 107 -3.50 8.17 -8.88
N ALA A 108 -4.76 7.84 -8.62
CA ALA A 108 -5.33 7.78 -7.29
C ALA A 108 -5.56 6.31 -6.93
N GLU A 109 -5.14 5.95 -5.72
CA GLU A 109 -5.27 4.60 -5.20
C GLU A 109 -6.46 4.53 -4.24
N PRO A 110 -7.20 3.41 -4.20
CA PRO A 110 -8.26 3.22 -3.21
C PRO A 110 -7.70 3.34 -1.79
N SER A 111 -8.45 3.96 -0.89
CA SER A 111 -8.08 4.11 0.52
C SER A 111 -7.84 2.77 1.20
N GLN A 112 -6.83 2.68 2.05
CA GLN A 112 -6.60 1.52 2.90
C GLN A 112 -7.86 1.14 3.71
N PHE A 113 -8.64 2.13 4.16
CA PHE A 113 -9.86 1.90 4.94
C PHE A 113 -10.92 1.07 4.19
N LEU A 114 -10.91 1.06 2.86
CA LEU A 114 -11.80 0.19 2.07
C LEU A 114 -11.50 -1.29 2.29
N ASN A 115 -10.22 -1.65 2.42
CA ASN A 115 -9.83 -3.05 2.57
C ASN A 115 -10.12 -3.59 3.99
N GLU A 116 -10.24 -2.69 4.96
CA GLU A 116 -10.54 -3.03 6.36
C GLU A 116 -12.04 -3.28 6.58
N MET A 117 -12.87 -2.77 5.68
CA MET A 117 -14.29 -3.06 5.69
C MET A 117 -14.57 -4.49 5.21
N PRO A 118 -15.63 -5.15 5.71
CA PRO A 118 -16.02 -6.47 5.24
C PRO A 118 -16.37 -6.42 3.76
N LEU A 119 -15.46 -6.95 2.92
CA LEU A 119 -15.63 -6.90 1.47
C LEU A 119 -16.94 -7.56 1.03
N ASP A 120 -17.42 -8.59 1.74
CA ASP A 120 -18.66 -9.31 1.45
C ASP A 120 -19.94 -8.47 1.63
N LEU A 121 -19.87 -7.42 2.45
CA LEU A 121 -20.98 -6.50 2.68
C LEU A 121 -21.02 -5.33 1.69
N MET A 122 -20.01 -5.22 0.83
CA MET A 122 -19.94 -4.18 -0.19
C MET A 122 -20.59 -4.64 -1.51
N GLU A 123 -21.41 -3.79 -2.10
CA GLU A 123 -21.91 -3.98 -3.46
C GLU A 123 -21.07 -3.14 -4.43
N ASP A 124 -20.62 -3.77 -5.52
CA ASP A 124 -19.89 -3.07 -6.57
C ASP A 124 -20.84 -2.51 -7.61
N LEU A 125 -20.93 -1.18 -7.68
CA LEU A 125 -21.79 -0.46 -8.63
C LEU A 125 -21.02 0.05 -9.86
N SER A 126 -19.75 -0.32 -10.01
CA SER A 126 -18.94 0.11 -11.15
C SER A 126 -19.32 -0.64 -12.43
N ARG A 127 -19.21 0.05 -13.58
CA ARG A 127 -19.59 -0.51 -14.90
C ARG A 127 -18.48 -1.32 -15.57
N GLY A 128 -17.36 -1.58 -14.88
CA GLY A 128 -16.15 -2.13 -15.48
C GLY A 128 -15.22 -2.76 -14.44
N PRO A 129 -13.95 -2.98 -14.79
CA PRO A 129 -12.96 -3.52 -13.85
C PRO A 129 -12.84 -2.59 -12.64
N SER A 130 -12.98 -3.16 -11.45
CA SER A 130 -13.02 -2.39 -10.21
C SER A 130 -11.99 -2.89 -9.21
N TRP A 131 -11.67 -2.06 -8.21
CA TRP A 131 -10.88 -2.52 -7.08
C TRP A 131 -11.56 -3.66 -6.30
N LEU A 132 -12.88 -3.60 -6.06
CA LEU A 132 -13.58 -4.59 -5.24
C LEU A 132 -13.65 -5.97 -5.92
N SER A 133 -13.90 -5.99 -7.24
CA SER A 133 -13.86 -7.22 -8.05
C SER A 133 -12.47 -7.86 -8.03
N PHE A 134 -11.41 -7.05 -7.99
CA PHE A 134 -10.04 -7.52 -7.84
C PHE A 134 -9.76 -8.05 -6.42
N ALA A 135 -10.20 -7.32 -5.39
CA ALA A 135 -10.03 -7.70 -3.98
C ALA A 135 -10.74 -9.02 -3.64
N ARG A 136 -11.92 -9.27 -4.26
CA ARG A 136 -12.70 -10.51 -4.11
C ARG A 136 -12.24 -11.67 -5.02
N SER A 137 -11.29 -11.46 -5.92
CA SER A 137 -10.86 -12.53 -6.83
C SER A 137 -10.25 -13.72 -6.07
N SER A 138 -10.62 -14.96 -6.43
CA SER A 138 -10.10 -16.18 -5.75
C SER A 138 -8.57 -16.26 -5.85
N SER A 139 -7.97 -15.79 -6.95
CA SER A 139 -6.50 -15.73 -7.07
C SER A 139 -5.84 -14.80 -6.05
N THR A 140 -6.57 -13.78 -5.60
CA THR A 140 -6.10 -12.78 -4.62
C THR A 140 -6.32 -13.31 -3.20
N LEU A 141 -7.46 -13.96 -2.93
CA LEU A 141 -7.78 -14.59 -1.65
C LEU A 141 -6.90 -15.83 -1.35
N GLU A 142 -6.61 -16.66 -2.35
CA GLU A 142 -5.76 -17.85 -2.22
C GLU A 142 -4.29 -17.49 -2.02
N ASN A 143 -3.85 -16.36 -2.57
CA ASN A 143 -2.49 -15.90 -2.41
C ASN A 143 -2.33 -15.22 -1.04
N LYS A 144 -1.70 -15.95 -0.10
CA LYS A 144 -1.42 -15.47 1.27
C LYS A 144 -0.79 -14.08 1.33
N TYR A 145 0.06 -13.74 0.34
CA TYR A 145 0.71 -12.43 0.28
C TYR A 145 -0.25 -11.32 -0.12
N ALA A 146 -1.22 -11.62 -0.99
CA ALA A 146 -2.23 -10.65 -1.42
C ALA A 146 -3.33 -10.43 -0.40
N ALA A 147 -3.75 -11.49 0.29
CA ALA A 147 -4.67 -11.37 1.41
C ALA A 147 -4.10 -10.50 2.55
N SER A 148 -2.81 -10.66 2.88
CA SER A 148 -2.13 -9.87 3.92
C SER A 148 -1.95 -8.40 3.50
N ALA A 149 -1.61 -8.14 2.24
CA ALA A 149 -1.45 -6.80 1.69
C ALA A 149 -2.78 -6.02 1.63
N LEU A 150 -3.88 -6.68 1.26
CA LEU A 150 -5.21 -6.08 1.29
C LEU A 150 -5.60 -5.70 2.72
N ARG A 151 -5.45 -6.60 3.69
CA ARG A 151 -5.85 -6.33 5.08
C ARG A 151 -5.05 -5.24 5.80
N GLY A 152 -4.04 -4.66 5.15
CA GLY A 152 -3.17 -3.67 5.78
C GLY A 152 -2.36 -4.25 6.95
N GLU A 153 -2.24 -5.59 7.03
CA GLU A 153 -1.39 -6.27 8.00
C GLU A 153 0.07 -6.05 7.58
N THR A 154 0.59 -4.86 7.86
CA THR A 154 2.02 -4.61 7.85
C THR A 154 2.58 -5.49 8.96
N ARG A 155 3.11 -6.66 8.58
CA ARG A 155 3.97 -7.43 9.48
C ARG A 155 5.07 -6.46 9.90
N GLU A 156 5.00 -5.96 11.14
CA GLU A 156 6.22 -5.62 11.84
C GLU A 156 7.10 -6.85 11.65
N ARG A 157 8.21 -6.67 10.95
CA ARG A 157 9.30 -7.61 11.06
C ARG A 157 9.76 -7.43 12.50
N THR A 158 9.10 -8.09 13.45
CA THR A 158 9.82 -8.71 14.56
C THR A 158 10.75 -9.68 13.87
N SER A 159 11.87 -9.17 13.36
CA SER A 159 13.05 -9.95 13.08
C SER A 159 13.39 -10.57 14.42
N TYR A 160 12.84 -11.76 14.67
CA TYR A 160 13.31 -12.63 15.70
C TYR A 160 14.79 -12.85 15.39
N THR A 161 15.65 -12.15 16.12
CA THR A 161 17.11 -12.25 16.02
C THR A 161 17.63 -13.52 16.70
N GLY A 162 16.73 -14.36 17.20
CA GLY A 162 17.08 -15.68 17.71
C GLY A 162 17.42 -16.63 16.57
N LYS A 163 18.45 -17.45 16.81
CA LYS A 163 18.88 -18.52 15.92
C LYS A 163 17.70 -19.47 15.67
N THR A 164 17.20 -19.52 14.44
CA THR A 164 16.21 -20.51 14.03
C THR A 164 16.88 -21.89 13.95
N TYR A 165 16.20 -22.92 14.46
CA TYR A 165 16.69 -24.30 14.55
C TYR A 165 17.07 -24.92 13.18
N ASP A 166 16.62 -24.34 12.08
CA ASP A 166 16.87 -24.82 10.70
C ASP A 166 18.00 -24.08 9.96
N SER A 167 18.76 -23.22 10.63
CA SER A 167 19.93 -22.59 9.99
C SER A 167 21.10 -23.56 9.90
N VAL A 168 21.76 -23.62 8.74
CA VAL A 168 22.99 -24.41 8.50
C VAL A 168 24.10 -24.10 9.50
N ASP A 169 24.11 -22.88 10.05
CA ASP A 169 25.03 -22.46 11.11
C ASP A 169 24.72 -23.12 12.47
N SER A 170 23.44 -23.34 12.80
CA SER A 170 23.02 -24.06 14.02
C SER A 170 23.33 -25.56 13.93
N ILE A 171 23.20 -26.13 12.73
CA ILE A 171 23.60 -27.51 12.44
C ILE A 171 25.13 -27.65 12.63
N ALA A 172 25.92 -26.71 12.09
CA ALA A 172 27.38 -26.71 12.25
C ALA A 172 27.83 -26.51 13.72
N GLU A 173 27.15 -25.66 14.50
CA GLU A 173 27.42 -25.47 15.92
C GLU A 173 27.05 -26.70 16.77
N PHE A 174 25.92 -27.36 16.46
CA PHE A 174 25.47 -28.58 17.15
C PHE A 174 26.48 -29.73 17.01
N PHE A 175 27.08 -29.89 15.82
CA PHE A 175 28.11 -30.91 15.58
C PHE A 175 29.49 -30.53 16.14
N ARG A 176 29.86 -29.24 16.18
CA ARG A 176 31.08 -28.77 16.85
C ARG A 176 31.10 -29.04 18.36
N LYS A 177 29.94 -28.95 19.01
CA LYS A 177 29.83 -29.07 20.48
C LYS A 177 29.90 -30.52 20.99
N ARG A 178 29.70 -31.51 20.12
CA ARG A 178 29.66 -32.95 20.48
C ARG A 178 30.94 -33.72 20.16
N GLY A 179 31.98 -33.05 19.65
CA GLY A 179 33.33 -33.60 19.54
C GLY A 179 33.49 -34.82 18.62
N GLN A 180 32.57 -35.06 17.68
CA GLN A 180 32.73 -36.09 16.65
C GLN A 180 33.00 -35.44 15.30
N GLN A 181 34.22 -35.64 14.78
CA GLN A 181 34.55 -35.36 13.39
C GLN A 181 33.76 -36.31 12.48
N VAL A 182 32.86 -35.75 11.67
CA VAL A 182 32.36 -36.43 10.47
C VAL A 182 32.76 -35.57 9.29
N ASN A 183 33.62 -36.12 8.42
CA ASN A 183 33.99 -35.49 7.17
C ASN A 183 32.72 -35.33 6.30
N PRO A 184 32.47 -34.16 5.68
CA PRO A 184 31.53 -34.09 4.58
C PRO A 184 32.00 -35.07 3.49
N PRO A 185 31.09 -35.77 2.78
CA PRO A 185 31.50 -36.78 1.82
C PRO A 185 32.39 -36.16 0.74
N SER A 186 33.67 -36.51 0.78
CA SER A 186 34.59 -36.34 -0.32
C SER A 186 34.19 -37.32 -1.43
N ARG A 187 33.86 -36.79 -2.61
CA ARG A 187 33.80 -37.61 -3.82
C ARG A 187 35.19 -38.20 -4.06
N SER A 188 35.33 -39.51 -3.89
CA SER A 188 36.46 -40.30 -4.39
C SER A 188 36.03 -41.12 -5.63
N ASN A 189 36.96 -41.21 -6.57
CA ASN A 189 36.78 -41.54 -7.99
C ASN A 189 36.44 -43.01 -8.29
N GLN A 190 35.51 -43.23 -9.23
CA GLN A 190 35.56 -44.36 -10.17
C GLN A 190 35.42 -43.85 -11.61
N ALA A 191 36.16 -44.51 -12.50
CA ALA A 191 36.58 -44.06 -13.81
C ALA A 191 35.47 -43.89 -14.86
N ALA A 192 35.61 -42.85 -15.67
CA ALA A 192 35.05 -42.70 -17.02
C ALA A 192 36.18 -42.24 -17.97
N PRO A 193 36.14 -42.57 -19.27
CA PRO A 193 37.34 -42.66 -20.12
C PRO A 193 37.97 -41.31 -20.52
N GLN A 194 39.28 -41.36 -20.77
CA GLN A 194 40.18 -40.25 -21.13
C GLN A 194 39.92 -39.68 -22.53
N ILE A 195 40.03 -38.34 -22.71
CA ILE A 195 40.76 -37.70 -23.84
C ILE A 195 41.49 -36.43 -23.34
N LYS A 196 42.68 -36.22 -23.94
CA LYS A 196 43.90 -35.48 -23.58
C LYS A 196 43.90 -33.93 -23.70
N ARG A 197 44.71 -33.30 -22.80
CA ARG A 197 45.74 -32.21 -23.00
C ARG A 197 45.27 -30.82 -23.49
N GLN A 198 45.87 -29.65 -23.19
CA GLN A 198 47.05 -29.18 -22.42
C GLN A 198 46.92 -27.61 -22.23
N PRO A 199 47.84 -26.94 -21.50
CA PRO A 199 47.62 -25.70 -20.73
C PRO A 199 48.34 -24.44 -21.29
N SER A 200 48.04 -23.28 -20.68
CA SER A 200 48.94 -22.12 -20.43
C SER A 200 48.09 -20.98 -19.80
N SER A 201 48.55 -19.98 -19.05
CA SER A 201 49.74 -19.68 -18.25
C SER A 201 49.51 -18.28 -17.63
N GLY A 202 49.82 -18.09 -16.35
CA GLY A 202 50.27 -16.80 -15.76
C GLY A 202 49.28 -15.62 -15.66
N ALA A 203 49.07 -15.11 -14.45
CA ALA A 203 49.72 -13.88 -13.98
C ALA A 203 49.05 -13.33 -12.71
N THR A 204 49.91 -12.87 -11.80
CA THR A 204 49.63 -12.18 -10.54
C THR A 204 49.22 -10.73 -10.77
N SER A 205 48.22 -10.23 -10.06
CA SER A 205 48.25 -8.84 -9.56
C SER A 205 47.28 -8.65 -8.39
N SER A 206 47.86 -8.26 -7.26
CA SER A 206 47.20 -7.69 -6.10
C SER A 206 46.79 -6.25 -6.38
N THR A 207 45.52 -5.89 -6.15
CA THR A 207 45.16 -4.50 -5.80
C THR A 207 43.95 -4.50 -4.86
N SER A 208 44.08 -3.65 -3.85
CA SER A 208 43.25 -3.38 -2.69
C SER A 208 41.86 -2.78 -2.99
N ASN A 209 40.95 -3.04 -2.05
CA ASN A 209 39.81 -2.22 -1.61
C ASN A 209 38.77 -1.78 -2.66
N THR A 210 37.56 -2.31 -2.54
CA THR A 210 36.38 -1.61 -1.98
C THR A 210 35.15 -2.46 -2.32
N ALA A 211 34.72 -3.35 -1.43
CA ALA A 211 33.49 -4.11 -1.61
C ALA A 211 32.37 -3.43 -0.81
N SER A 212 31.64 -2.60 -1.53
CA SER A 212 30.33 -2.09 -1.18
C SER A 212 29.37 -3.23 -0.85
N SER A 213 28.62 -3.04 0.23
CA SER A 213 27.51 -3.87 0.66
C SER A 213 26.42 -3.91 -0.42
N SER A 214 26.45 -4.93 -1.27
CA SER A 214 25.34 -5.31 -2.15
C SER A 214 24.20 -5.88 -1.28
N SER A 215 23.41 -4.97 -0.73
CA SER A 215 22.13 -5.31 -0.13
C SER A 215 21.24 -5.99 -1.18
N ALA A 216 20.59 -7.09 -0.79
CA ALA A 216 19.76 -7.93 -1.64
C ALA A 216 18.65 -7.12 -2.35
N SER A 217 18.93 -6.66 -3.56
CA SER A 217 18.06 -5.85 -4.42
C SER A 217 17.12 -6.76 -5.20
N GLY A 218 15.90 -6.93 -4.72
CA GLY A 218 14.84 -7.55 -5.51
C GLY A 218 13.45 -7.29 -4.96
N PHE A 219 12.47 -7.16 -5.85
CA PHE A 219 11.06 -7.13 -5.45
C PHE A 219 10.59 -8.54 -5.05
N THR A 220 10.20 -8.73 -3.80
CA THR A 220 9.68 -10.01 -3.31
C THR A 220 8.17 -10.12 -3.46
N PRO A 221 7.60 -11.31 -3.66
CA PRO A 221 6.15 -11.51 -3.58
C PRO A 221 5.58 -10.93 -2.27
N GLY A 222 4.44 -10.24 -2.36
CA GLY A 222 3.83 -9.48 -1.27
C GLY A 222 4.28 -8.02 -1.14
N THR A 223 5.29 -7.59 -1.91
CA THR A 223 5.73 -6.19 -1.92
C THR A 223 4.80 -5.37 -2.81
N HIS A 224 4.42 -4.18 -2.36
CA HIS A 224 3.80 -3.18 -3.21
C HIS A 224 4.85 -2.50 -4.09
N VAL A 225 4.53 -2.36 -5.36
CA VAL A 225 5.38 -1.71 -6.35
C VAL A 225 4.59 -0.65 -7.09
N ARG A 226 5.23 0.44 -7.46
CA ARG A 226 4.63 1.48 -8.29
C ARG A 226 5.15 1.35 -9.71
N HIS A 227 4.24 1.35 -10.67
CA HIS A 227 4.54 1.34 -12.10
C HIS A 227 4.06 2.65 -12.75
N PRO A 228 4.87 3.33 -13.58
CA PRO A 228 4.52 4.63 -14.15
C PRO A 228 3.18 4.66 -14.92
N LYS A 229 2.87 3.55 -15.61
CA LYS A 229 1.63 3.43 -16.41
C LYS A 229 0.43 2.87 -15.65
N TYR A 230 0.65 2.04 -14.64
CA TYR A 230 -0.40 1.20 -14.04
C TYR A 230 -0.65 1.52 -12.57
N GLY A 231 0.07 2.49 -11.99
CA GLY A 231 -0.08 2.85 -10.58
C GLY A 231 0.58 1.83 -9.66
N ARG A 232 0.09 1.77 -8.42
CA ARG A 232 0.54 0.79 -7.43
C ARG A 232 -0.01 -0.60 -7.78
N GLY A 233 0.80 -1.61 -7.60
CA GLY A 233 0.45 -3.00 -7.83
C GLY A 233 1.12 -3.91 -6.83
N LEU A 234 0.54 -5.08 -6.62
CA LEU A 234 1.07 -6.08 -5.71
C LEU A 234 1.83 -7.15 -6.47
N VAL A 235 3.08 -7.41 -6.08
CA VAL A 235 3.84 -8.53 -6.63
C VAL A 235 3.23 -9.84 -6.12
N LEU A 236 2.55 -10.59 -6.99
CA LEU A 236 1.98 -11.88 -6.64
C LEU A 236 3.01 -13.02 -6.71
N ARG A 237 3.94 -12.92 -7.66
CA ARG A 237 4.91 -13.98 -7.96
C ARG A 237 6.17 -13.40 -8.57
N ARG A 238 7.32 -13.97 -8.22
CA ARG A 238 8.62 -13.71 -8.85
C ARG A 238 9.15 -15.01 -9.41
N GLU A 239 9.55 -15.00 -10.67
CA GLU A 239 10.21 -16.13 -11.34
C GLU A 239 11.59 -15.71 -11.82
N GLY A 240 12.63 -16.41 -11.37
CA GLY A 240 14.02 -16.08 -11.66
C GLY A 240 14.64 -15.08 -10.67
N ASN A 241 15.93 -14.82 -10.85
CA ASN A 241 16.74 -13.99 -9.96
C ASN A 241 17.39 -12.82 -10.72
N GLY A 242 17.60 -11.72 -10.00
CA GLY A 242 18.26 -10.51 -10.51
C GLY A 242 17.41 -9.75 -11.52
N ASP A 243 18.08 -8.90 -12.30
CA ASP A 243 17.48 -7.94 -13.23
C ASP A 243 16.54 -8.56 -14.29
N ALA A 244 16.76 -9.83 -14.64
CA ALA A 244 15.95 -10.56 -15.62
C ALA A 244 14.75 -11.31 -14.98
N ALA A 245 14.50 -11.13 -13.69
CA ALA A 245 13.39 -11.77 -13.01
C ALA A 245 12.04 -11.31 -13.61
N LYS A 246 11.16 -12.28 -13.84
CA LYS A 246 9.78 -12.04 -14.27
C LYS A 246 8.89 -11.89 -13.04
N LEU A 247 8.33 -10.70 -12.88
CA LEU A 247 7.39 -10.35 -11.84
C LEU A 247 5.97 -10.45 -12.39
N THR A 248 5.12 -11.24 -11.75
CA THR A 248 3.67 -11.15 -11.97
C THR A 248 3.11 -10.18 -10.95
N VAL A 249 2.77 -8.99 -11.40
CA VAL A 249 2.25 -7.90 -10.58
C VAL A 249 0.78 -7.72 -10.89
N SER A 250 -0.06 -7.64 -9.86
CA SER A 250 -1.47 -7.33 -10.02
C SER A 250 -1.73 -5.85 -9.76
N PHE A 251 -2.29 -5.18 -10.75
CA PHE A 251 -2.66 -3.77 -10.67
C PHE A 251 -4.18 -3.64 -10.56
N PRO A 252 -4.72 -2.93 -9.55
CA PRO A 252 -6.14 -2.61 -9.48
C PRO A 252 -6.63 -1.98 -10.79
N GLY A 253 -7.75 -2.44 -11.33
CA GLY A 253 -8.32 -1.95 -12.60
C GLY A 253 -7.62 -2.43 -13.89
N PHE A 254 -6.35 -2.86 -13.84
CA PHE A 254 -5.60 -3.35 -15.02
C PHE A 254 -5.31 -4.86 -15.01
N GLY A 255 -5.58 -5.53 -13.89
CA GLY A 255 -5.40 -6.97 -13.71
C GLY A 255 -3.93 -7.38 -13.57
N GLN A 256 -3.66 -8.68 -13.76
CA GLN A 256 -2.30 -9.22 -13.64
C GLN A 256 -1.45 -8.91 -14.89
N LYS A 257 -0.25 -8.36 -14.68
CA LYS A 257 0.76 -8.11 -15.71
C LYS A 257 2.05 -8.85 -15.39
N LYS A 258 2.60 -9.52 -16.40
CA LYS A 258 3.95 -10.10 -16.34
C LYS A 258 4.94 -9.06 -16.84
N LEU A 259 5.83 -8.64 -15.95
CA LEU A 259 6.81 -7.60 -16.16
C LEU A 259 8.21 -8.15 -15.86
N ILE A 260 9.25 -7.64 -16.52
CA ILE A 260 10.65 -8.00 -16.23
C ILE A 260 11.24 -6.89 -15.37
N GLU A 261 11.82 -7.24 -14.22
CA GLU A 261 12.30 -6.32 -13.18
C GLU A 261 13.10 -5.13 -13.75
N LYS A 262 14.06 -5.38 -14.65
CA LYS A 262 14.88 -4.34 -15.32
C LYS A 262 14.11 -3.39 -16.23
N TYR A 263 13.07 -3.87 -16.91
CA TYR A 263 12.37 -3.11 -17.96
C TYR A 263 11.04 -2.53 -17.48
N ALA A 264 10.60 -2.93 -16.29
CA ALA A 264 9.30 -2.55 -15.75
C ALA A 264 9.30 -1.15 -15.12
N GLY A 265 10.46 -0.55 -14.85
CA GLY A 265 10.55 0.76 -14.20
C GLY A 265 9.79 0.79 -12.86
N LEU A 266 9.84 -0.31 -12.11
CA LEU A 266 9.12 -0.44 -10.85
C LEU A 266 9.87 0.28 -9.74
N GLU A 267 9.13 1.00 -8.91
CA GLU A 267 9.61 1.61 -7.66
C GLU A 267 8.99 0.87 -6.48
N LYS A 268 9.68 0.79 -5.33
CA LYS A 268 9.04 0.29 -4.10
C LYS A 268 8.04 1.32 -3.60
N ALA A 269 6.82 0.88 -3.31
CA ALA A 269 5.69 1.74 -2.97
C ALA A 269 5.25 1.58 -1.52
#